data_AF-A0AAD9KQR9-F1
#
_entry.id   AF-A0AAD9KQR9-F1
#
_cell.length_a   1.000
_cell.length_b   1.000
_cell.length_c   1.000
_cell.angle_alpha   90.00
_cell.angle_beta   90.00
_cell.angle_gamma   90.00
#
_symmetry.space_group_name_H-M   'P 1'
#
loop_
_entity.id
_entity.type
_entity.pdbx_description
1 polymer ?
#
loop_
_entity_poly.entity_id
_entity_poly.type
_entity_poly.pdbx_seq_one_letter_code
_entity_poly.pdbx_strand_id
1 'polypeptide(L)'
;MVKPDMNPSSPPPVKDRPKSSVLRRGSHSKMALKEKIVQIYEAFFRVNVSFIENEFEKLNGEQLAALKETINFLFYKCVETMKEDHHIRTLCALIRGVFKKSIGEYGFDVINMLVGFDGADSQMQVFVEQLNRFLTGDFPAPLKDLALRVILVLVTATDNVSQNTVLEYLMLNSVFESIIQY
;
A
#
# COMPACT_ATOMS: atom_id res chain seq x y z
N MET A 1 57.98 -65.70 22.55
CA MET A 1 56.69 -65.95 23.23
C MET A 1 55.82 -64.72 23.02
N VAL A 2 54.55 -64.88 22.68
CA VAL A 2 53.55 -63.80 22.43
C VAL A 2 53.78 -62.89 21.19
N LYS A 3 52.68 -62.70 20.45
CA LYS A 3 52.33 -61.68 19.44
C LYS A 3 50.96 -61.09 19.91
N PRO A 4 50.37 -60.03 19.31
CA PRO A 4 50.79 -59.19 18.19
C PRO A 4 50.92 -57.71 18.68
N ASP A 5 50.36 -56.59 18.19
CA ASP A 5 49.58 -56.20 17.00
C ASP A 5 49.59 -54.64 16.81
N MET A 6 48.74 -54.13 15.90
CA MET A 6 48.27 -52.75 15.67
C MET A 6 49.23 -51.72 15.05
N ASN A 7 49.11 -51.61 13.73
CA ASN A 7 49.16 -50.35 12.97
C ASN A 7 47.71 -50.05 12.53
N PRO A 8 47.23 -48.79 12.50
CA PRO A 8 47.04 -48.18 11.17
C PRO A 8 47.24 -46.65 11.08
N SER A 9 47.99 -46.24 10.06
CA SER A 9 47.83 -45.03 9.23
C SER A 9 47.13 -43.79 9.83
N SER A 10 47.92 -42.73 10.07
CA SER A 10 47.41 -41.37 10.27
C SER A 10 46.63 -40.84 9.04
N PRO A 11 45.51 -40.13 9.22
CA PRO A 11 44.73 -39.57 8.11
C PRO A 11 45.42 -38.38 7.42
N PRO A 12 45.14 -38.13 6.13
CA PRO A 12 45.66 -36.98 5.40
C PRO A 12 45.02 -35.65 5.86
N PRO A 13 45.68 -34.49 5.62
CA PRO A 13 45.20 -33.19 6.08
C PRO A 13 43.85 -32.80 5.46
N VAL A 14 43.00 -32.20 6.28
CA VAL A 14 41.68 -31.71 5.88
C VAL A 14 41.84 -30.53 4.92
N LYS A 15 41.27 -30.64 3.70
CA LYS A 15 41.12 -29.48 2.81
C LYS A 15 40.13 -28.49 3.43
N ASP A 16 40.60 -27.28 3.73
CA ASP A 16 39.73 -26.15 4.02
C ASP A 16 38.73 -25.94 2.88
N ARG A 17 37.44 -25.95 3.22
CA ARG A 17 36.38 -25.51 2.31
C ARG A 17 36.26 -23.99 2.45
N PRO A 18 36.14 -23.23 1.35
CA PRO A 18 35.87 -21.79 1.45
C PRO A 18 34.57 -21.57 2.22
N LYS A 19 34.64 -20.85 3.34
CA LYS A 19 33.46 -20.52 4.16
C LYS A 19 32.48 -19.70 3.31
N SER A 20 31.25 -20.17 3.21
CA SER A 20 30.22 -19.58 2.35
C SER A 20 29.90 -18.14 2.77
N SER A 21 30.07 -17.19 1.85
CA SER A 21 29.86 -15.74 2.07
C SER A 21 28.38 -15.32 2.10
N VAL A 22 27.52 -16.20 2.62
CA VAL A 22 26.05 -16.08 2.56
C VAL A 22 25.52 -15.46 3.85
N LEU A 23 25.84 -14.18 4.11
CA LEU A 23 25.28 -13.44 5.26
C LEU A 23 25.32 -11.89 5.18
N ARG A 24 25.19 -11.28 3.98
CA ARG A 24 25.10 -9.79 3.88
C ARG A 24 24.02 -9.22 2.93
N ARG A 25 23.29 -10.02 2.14
CA ARG A 25 22.34 -9.48 1.14
C ARG A 25 21.03 -8.94 1.74
N GLY A 26 20.52 -9.55 2.82
CA GLY A 26 19.24 -9.16 3.43
C GLY A 26 19.24 -7.83 4.21
N SER A 27 20.40 -7.35 4.66
CA SER A 27 20.50 -6.11 5.45
C SER A 27 20.25 -4.86 4.60
N HIS A 28 20.92 -4.74 3.45
CA HIS A 28 20.77 -3.60 2.55
C HIS A 28 19.34 -3.49 1.98
N SER A 29 18.68 -4.60 1.65
CA SER A 29 17.27 -4.57 1.19
C SER A 29 16.32 -4.04 2.28
N LYS A 30 16.52 -4.46 3.55
CA LYS A 30 15.74 -3.95 4.69
C LYS A 30 16.01 -2.48 5.01
N MET A 31 17.20 -1.95 4.72
CA MET A 31 17.46 -0.50 4.81
C MET A 31 16.74 0.26 3.70
N ALA A 32 16.90 -0.16 2.43
CA ALA A 32 16.25 0.50 1.30
C ALA A 32 14.71 0.53 1.41
N LEU A 33 14.10 -0.55 1.94
CA LEU A 33 12.65 -0.56 2.22
C LEU A 33 12.27 0.44 3.33
N LYS A 34 13.06 0.53 4.42
CA LYS A 34 12.83 1.52 5.48
C LYS A 34 13.00 2.95 4.99
N GLU A 35 13.98 3.21 4.12
CA GLU A 35 14.18 4.50 3.48
C GLU A 35 12.99 4.86 2.57
N LYS A 36 12.45 3.91 1.79
CA LYS A 36 11.19 4.11 1.05
C LYS A 36 9.99 4.39 1.96
N ILE A 37 9.84 3.67 3.08
CA ILE A 37 8.79 3.94 4.08
C ILE A 37 8.90 5.39 4.58
N VAL A 38 10.08 5.83 5.01
CA VAL A 38 10.32 7.20 5.49
C VAL A 38 10.04 8.24 4.40
N GLN A 39 10.46 8.00 3.15
CA GLN A 39 10.19 8.90 2.03
C GLN A 39 8.69 9.02 1.71
N ILE A 40 7.92 7.93 1.78
CA ILE A 40 6.47 7.95 1.60
C ILE A 40 5.79 8.71 2.76
N TYR A 41 6.21 8.49 4.01
CA TYR A 41 5.72 9.27 5.16
C TYR A 41 6.05 10.77 5.04
N GLU A 42 7.27 11.13 4.64
CA GLU A 42 7.63 12.53 4.42
C GLU A 42 6.85 13.15 3.26
N ALA A 43 6.63 12.43 2.16
CA ALA A 43 5.84 12.92 1.03
C ALA A 43 4.35 13.11 1.38
N PHE A 44 3.81 12.24 2.24
CA PHE A 44 2.47 12.36 2.83
C PHE A 44 2.35 13.65 3.67
N PHE A 45 3.26 13.88 4.63
CA PHE A 45 3.27 15.11 5.43
C PHE A 45 3.63 16.38 4.62
N ARG A 46 4.31 16.24 3.48
CA ARG A 46 4.64 17.35 2.55
C ARG A 46 3.62 17.52 1.42
N VAL A 47 2.52 16.76 1.40
CA VAL A 47 1.41 16.87 0.42
C VAL A 47 1.85 16.74 -1.05
N ASN A 48 2.95 16.03 -1.31
CA ASN A 48 3.53 15.98 -2.66
C ASN A 48 2.93 14.83 -3.47
N VAL A 49 1.71 15.06 -3.97
CA VAL A 49 0.94 14.15 -4.85
C VAL A 49 1.82 13.52 -5.94
N SER A 50 2.57 14.35 -6.68
CA SER A 50 3.41 13.89 -7.77
C SER A 50 4.61 13.06 -7.30
N PHE A 51 5.14 13.29 -6.09
CA PHE A 51 6.15 12.41 -5.51
C PHE A 51 5.54 11.06 -5.11
N ILE A 52 4.34 11.05 -4.53
CA ILE A 52 3.63 9.81 -4.16
C ILE A 52 3.34 8.97 -5.41
N GLU A 53 2.76 9.58 -6.46
CA GLU A 53 2.51 8.90 -7.74
C GLU A 53 3.83 8.36 -8.35
N ASN A 54 4.92 9.15 -8.34
CA ASN A 54 6.24 8.72 -8.81
C ASN A 54 6.90 7.60 -7.97
N GLU A 55 6.73 7.57 -6.64
CA GLU A 55 7.25 6.47 -5.83
C GLU A 55 6.45 5.19 -6.03
N PHE A 56 5.13 5.28 -6.17
CA PHE A 56 4.29 4.13 -6.51
C PHE A 56 4.72 3.48 -7.82
N GLU A 57 5.05 4.25 -8.87
CA GLU A 57 5.57 3.69 -10.12
C GLU A 57 6.88 2.89 -9.92
N LYS A 58 7.77 3.35 -9.03
CA LYS A 58 9.05 2.70 -8.69
C LYS A 58 8.92 1.49 -7.75
N LEU A 59 7.71 1.12 -7.31
CA LEU A 59 7.49 -0.09 -6.52
C LEU A 59 7.27 -1.29 -7.43
N ASN A 60 7.95 -2.40 -7.12
CA ASN A 60 7.56 -3.71 -7.62
C ASN A 60 6.58 -4.40 -6.65
N GLY A 61 6.01 -5.54 -7.05
CA GLY A 61 4.98 -6.22 -6.26
C GLY A 61 5.45 -6.62 -4.85
N GLU A 62 6.66 -7.13 -4.71
CA GLU A 62 7.23 -7.48 -3.38
C GLU A 62 7.36 -6.24 -2.48
N GLN A 63 7.83 -5.11 -3.01
CA GLN A 63 7.97 -3.87 -2.25
C GLN A 63 6.60 -3.26 -1.91
N LEU A 64 5.61 -3.34 -2.82
CA LEU A 64 4.26 -2.88 -2.57
C LEU A 64 3.56 -3.70 -1.47
N ALA A 65 3.65 -5.04 -1.54
CA ALA A 65 3.15 -5.93 -0.50
C ALA A 65 3.84 -5.68 0.86
N ALA A 66 5.15 -5.46 0.85
CA ALA A 66 5.91 -5.10 2.06
C ALA A 66 5.61 -3.70 2.61
N LEU A 67 4.89 -2.86 1.85
CA LEU A 67 4.37 -1.56 2.26
C LEU A 67 2.90 -1.59 2.71
N LYS A 68 2.19 -2.73 2.63
CA LYS A 68 0.77 -2.85 2.98
C LYS A 68 0.42 -2.15 4.29
N GLU A 69 1.08 -2.51 5.39
CA GLU A 69 0.82 -1.93 6.73
C GLU A 69 0.98 -0.39 6.76
N THR A 70 1.91 0.15 5.95
CA THR A 70 2.07 1.60 5.80
C THR A 70 0.93 2.19 4.98
N ILE A 71 0.52 1.56 3.88
CA ILE A 71 -0.61 2.02 3.05
C ILE A 71 -1.91 1.98 3.86
N ASN A 72 -2.15 0.93 4.66
CA ASN A 72 -3.30 0.83 5.55
C ASN A 72 -3.31 1.96 6.60
N PHE A 73 -2.17 2.22 7.25
CA PHE A 73 -2.06 3.32 8.21
C PHE A 73 -2.27 4.70 7.57
N LEU A 74 -1.71 4.94 6.38
CA LEU A 74 -1.85 6.21 5.67
C LEU A 74 -3.27 6.43 5.13
N PHE A 75 -3.95 5.38 4.65
CA PHE A 75 -5.36 5.44 4.27
C PHE A 75 -6.23 5.74 5.49
N TYR A 76 -6.06 4.98 6.58
CA TYR A 76 -6.75 5.19 7.85
C TYR A 76 -6.60 6.64 8.34
N LYS A 77 -5.36 7.16 8.38
CA LYS A 77 -5.09 8.53 8.84
C LYS A 77 -5.68 9.57 7.89
N CYS A 78 -5.56 9.43 6.58
CA CYS A 78 -6.20 10.34 5.63
C CYS A 78 -7.72 10.42 5.80
N VAL A 79 -8.39 9.30 6.09
CA VAL A 79 -9.84 9.25 6.32
C VAL A 79 -10.23 9.87 7.67
N GLU A 80 -9.47 9.59 8.74
CA GLU A 80 -9.70 10.18 10.08
C GLU A 80 -9.46 11.70 10.11
N THR A 81 -8.44 12.17 9.39
CA THR A 81 -8.06 13.59 9.32
C THR A 81 -8.66 14.32 8.11
N MET A 82 -9.61 13.70 7.39
CA MET A 82 -10.26 14.27 6.19
C MET A 82 -11.14 15.48 6.55
N LYS A 83 -10.48 16.64 6.70
CA LYS A 83 -11.05 17.94 7.07
C LYS A 83 -10.43 19.10 6.28
N GLU A 84 -9.37 18.82 5.53
CA GLU A 84 -8.57 19.78 4.78
C GLU A 84 -8.21 19.23 3.39
N ASP A 85 -8.08 20.14 2.41
CA ASP A 85 -7.69 19.89 1.02
C ASP A 85 -6.53 18.88 0.90
N HIS A 86 -5.51 19.09 1.71
CA HIS A 86 -4.24 18.39 1.63
C HIS A 86 -4.34 16.88 1.90
N HIS A 87 -5.21 16.49 2.84
CA HIS A 87 -5.48 15.08 3.14
C HIS A 87 -6.24 14.41 1.97
N ILE A 88 -7.24 15.09 1.39
CA ILE A 88 -8.03 14.53 0.28
C ILE A 88 -7.15 14.35 -0.97
N ARG A 89 -6.28 15.31 -1.28
CA ARG A 89 -5.31 15.20 -2.39
C ARG A 89 -4.32 14.06 -2.19
N THR A 90 -3.83 13.86 -0.96
CA THR A 90 -2.91 12.78 -0.61
C THR A 90 -3.57 11.40 -0.67
N LEU A 91 -4.83 11.30 -0.20
CA LEU A 91 -5.65 10.09 -0.32
C LEU A 91 -5.92 9.72 -1.78
N CYS A 92 -6.24 10.70 -2.63
CA CYS A 92 -6.42 10.52 -4.07
C CYS A 92 -5.17 9.93 -4.74
N ALA A 93 -3.97 10.41 -4.39
CA ALA A 93 -2.70 9.88 -4.88
C ALA A 93 -2.44 8.44 -4.43
N LEU A 94 -2.71 8.13 -3.14
CA LEU A 94 -2.55 6.80 -2.54
C LEU A 94 -3.44 5.76 -3.24
N ILE A 95 -4.73 6.09 -3.42
CA ILE A 95 -5.73 5.22 -4.06
C ILE A 95 -5.33 4.92 -5.51
N ARG A 96 -4.94 5.95 -6.29
CA ARG A 96 -4.43 5.76 -7.67
C ARG A 96 -3.21 4.84 -7.72
N GLY A 97 -2.25 5.06 -6.82
CA GLY A 97 -1.01 4.28 -6.76
C GLY A 97 -1.27 2.79 -6.54
N VAL A 98 -2.19 2.45 -5.64
CA VAL A 98 -2.61 1.06 -5.40
C VAL A 98 -3.33 0.50 -6.63
N PHE A 99 -4.40 1.14 -7.12
CA PHE A 99 -5.18 0.64 -8.27
C PHE A 99 -4.32 0.38 -9.51
N LYS A 100 -3.42 1.31 -9.86
CA LYS A 100 -2.49 1.19 -11.01
C LYS A 100 -1.61 -0.06 -10.93
N LYS A 101 -1.18 -0.46 -9.71
CA LYS A 101 -0.32 -1.63 -9.48
C LYS A 101 -1.13 -2.92 -9.29
N SER A 102 -2.33 -2.83 -8.70
CA SER A 102 -3.29 -3.93 -8.58
C SER A 102 -3.76 -4.45 -9.94
N ILE A 103 -4.25 -3.57 -10.80
CA ILE A 103 -4.89 -3.95 -12.07
C ILE A 103 -3.85 -4.26 -13.15
N GLY A 104 -2.74 -3.52 -13.20
CA GLY A 104 -1.77 -3.61 -14.30
C GLY A 104 -0.74 -4.74 -14.16
N GLU A 105 -0.06 -4.84 -13.01
CA GLU A 105 1.19 -5.62 -12.92
C GLU A 105 1.13 -6.84 -11.98
N TYR A 106 0.31 -6.81 -10.93
CA TYR A 106 0.46 -7.76 -9.80
C TYR A 106 -0.83 -8.44 -9.31
N GLY A 107 -2.02 -8.01 -9.72
CA GLY A 107 -3.28 -8.66 -9.36
C GLY A 107 -3.67 -8.54 -7.87
N PHE A 108 -3.15 -7.54 -7.14
CA PHE A 108 -3.47 -7.34 -5.73
C PHE A 108 -4.92 -6.91 -5.52
N ASP A 109 -5.60 -7.52 -4.55
CA ASP A 109 -6.87 -7.00 -4.03
C ASP A 109 -6.67 -5.58 -3.46
N VAL A 110 -7.44 -4.62 -3.99
CA VAL A 110 -7.28 -3.19 -3.70
C VAL A 110 -7.76 -2.85 -2.29
N ILE A 111 -8.80 -3.51 -1.79
CA ILE A 111 -9.36 -3.24 -0.45
C ILE A 111 -8.41 -3.79 0.61
N ASN A 112 -7.92 -5.02 0.45
CA ASN A 112 -6.87 -5.59 1.28
C ASN A 112 -5.57 -4.76 1.27
N MET A 113 -5.24 -4.09 0.16
CA MET A 113 -4.10 -3.18 0.09
C MET A 113 -4.37 -1.78 0.68
N LEU A 114 -5.60 -1.26 0.63
CA LEU A 114 -5.96 0.06 1.18
C LEU A 114 -6.35 0.03 2.66
N VAL A 115 -7.16 -0.94 3.10
CA VAL A 115 -7.64 -1.07 4.49
C VAL A 115 -7.23 -2.36 5.19
N GLY A 116 -6.87 -3.41 4.45
CA GLY A 116 -6.67 -4.76 5.00
C GLY A 116 -7.96 -5.57 5.00
N PHE A 117 -7.95 -6.77 5.58
CA PHE A 117 -9.17 -7.56 5.78
C PHE A 117 -9.83 -7.22 7.12
N ASP A 118 -9.04 -7.05 8.17
CA ASP A 118 -9.49 -6.74 9.53
C ASP A 118 -10.02 -5.30 9.64
N GLY A 119 -11.33 -5.14 9.52
CA GLY A 119 -12.00 -3.83 9.58
C GLY A 119 -12.23 -3.15 8.22
N ALA A 120 -12.19 -3.91 7.13
CA ALA A 120 -12.46 -3.38 5.78
C ALA A 120 -13.81 -2.65 5.71
N ASP A 121 -14.89 -3.29 6.15
CA ASP A 121 -16.25 -2.73 6.08
C ASP A 121 -16.40 -1.43 6.86
N SER A 122 -15.95 -1.38 8.11
CA SER A 122 -16.08 -0.20 8.96
C SER A 122 -15.21 0.96 8.46
N GLN A 123 -13.99 0.70 8.00
CA GLN A 123 -13.12 1.76 7.49
C GLN A 123 -13.58 2.28 6.12
N MET A 124 -14.14 1.41 5.27
CA MET A 124 -14.78 1.82 4.01
C MET A 124 -16.07 2.60 4.25
N GLN A 125 -16.90 2.20 5.21
CA GLN A 125 -18.11 2.94 5.60
C GLN A 125 -17.73 4.37 6.07
N VAL A 126 -16.78 4.51 7.00
CA VAL A 126 -16.35 5.84 7.50
C VAL A 126 -15.78 6.72 6.38
N PHE A 127 -15.01 6.13 5.44
CA PHE A 127 -14.51 6.84 4.26
C PHE A 127 -15.64 7.38 3.38
N VAL A 128 -16.65 6.54 3.11
CA VAL A 128 -17.84 6.93 2.35
C VAL A 128 -18.67 7.99 3.08
N GLU A 129 -18.85 7.87 4.39
CA GLU A 129 -19.53 8.87 5.21
C GLU A 129 -18.83 10.24 5.15
N GLN A 130 -17.49 10.29 5.14
CA GLN A 130 -16.78 11.56 4.94
C GLN A 130 -17.02 12.14 3.53
N LEU A 131 -16.99 11.31 2.47
CA LEU A 131 -17.29 11.79 1.11
C LEU A 131 -18.71 12.35 0.99
N ASN A 132 -19.72 11.63 1.51
CA ASN A 132 -21.11 12.10 1.59
C ASN A 132 -21.21 13.43 2.34
N ARG A 133 -20.54 13.54 3.50
CA ARG A 133 -20.49 14.76 4.30
C ARG A 133 -19.89 15.95 3.54
N PHE A 134 -18.83 15.76 2.76
CA PHE A 134 -18.24 16.83 1.96
C PHE A 134 -19.18 17.31 0.85
N LEU A 135 -19.85 16.40 0.13
CA LEU A 135 -20.77 16.77 -0.94
C LEU A 135 -22.02 17.49 -0.42
N THR A 136 -22.68 16.92 0.59
CA THR A 136 -23.97 17.43 1.11
C THR A 136 -23.84 18.57 2.12
N GLY A 137 -22.74 18.62 2.88
CA GLY A 137 -22.54 19.63 3.93
C GLY A 137 -22.15 21.01 3.40
N ASP A 138 -22.16 22.00 4.29
CA ASP A 138 -21.70 23.36 3.98
C ASP A 138 -20.17 23.44 4.00
N PHE A 139 -19.55 23.02 2.90
CA PHE A 139 -18.10 23.04 2.68
C PHE A 139 -17.73 23.89 1.46
N PRO A 140 -16.58 24.60 1.49
CA PRO A 140 -16.05 25.32 0.33
C PRO A 140 -15.94 24.43 -0.92
N ALA A 141 -16.34 24.99 -2.08
CA ALA A 141 -16.35 24.27 -3.36
C ALA A 141 -15.06 23.48 -3.69
N PRO A 142 -13.83 23.97 -3.40
CA PRO A 142 -12.61 23.17 -3.64
C PRO A 142 -12.56 21.84 -2.87
N LEU A 143 -13.16 21.75 -1.68
CA LEU A 143 -13.25 20.47 -0.94
C LEU A 143 -14.29 19.54 -1.57
N LYS A 144 -15.38 20.09 -2.11
CA LYS A 144 -16.39 19.31 -2.86
C LYS A 144 -15.82 18.79 -4.17
N ASP A 145 -15.12 19.63 -4.94
CA ASP A 145 -14.38 19.23 -6.15
C ASP A 145 -13.34 18.13 -5.87
N LEU A 146 -12.68 18.17 -4.70
CA LEU A 146 -11.74 17.12 -4.30
C LEU A 146 -12.44 15.82 -3.89
N ALA A 147 -13.59 15.88 -3.20
CA ALA A 147 -14.41 14.71 -2.92
C ALA A 147 -14.93 14.07 -4.23
N LEU A 148 -15.46 14.87 -5.16
CA LEU A 148 -15.85 14.43 -6.50
C LEU A 148 -14.66 13.83 -7.27
N ARG A 149 -13.45 14.39 -7.15
CA ARG A 149 -12.25 13.85 -7.79
C ARG A 149 -11.81 12.51 -7.20
N VAL A 150 -11.97 12.31 -5.89
CA VAL A 150 -11.76 10.99 -5.26
C VAL A 150 -12.80 9.99 -5.76
N ILE A 151 -14.09 10.35 -5.76
CA ILE A 151 -15.16 9.49 -6.30
C ILE A 151 -14.91 9.13 -7.76
N LEU A 152 -14.54 10.10 -8.61
CA LEU A 152 -14.20 9.85 -10.01
C LEU A 152 -13.05 8.84 -10.15
N VAL A 153 -11.99 8.98 -9.33
CA VAL A 153 -10.87 8.03 -9.29
C VAL A 153 -11.31 6.64 -8.84
N LEU A 154 -12.23 6.53 -7.89
CA LEU A 154 -12.79 5.25 -7.46
C LEU A 154 -13.64 4.59 -8.55
N VAL A 155 -14.52 5.35 -9.22
CA VAL A 155 -15.40 4.86 -10.30
C VAL A 155 -14.59 4.44 -11.53
N THR A 156 -13.64 5.28 -11.97
CA THR A 156 -12.80 5.05 -13.17
C THR A 156 -11.53 4.24 -12.90
N ALA A 157 -11.45 3.57 -11.75
CA ALA A 157 -10.29 2.79 -11.37
C ALA A 157 -10.06 1.57 -12.28
N THR A 158 -11.13 0.92 -12.71
CA THR A 158 -11.16 -0.21 -13.65
C THR A 158 -11.97 0.16 -14.89
N ASP A 159 -11.63 -0.40 -16.05
CA ASP A 159 -12.51 -0.36 -17.23
C ASP A 159 -13.75 -1.26 -17.05
N ASN A 160 -13.63 -2.29 -16.20
CA ASN A 160 -14.72 -3.21 -15.87
C ASN A 160 -15.33 -2.91 -14.50
N VAL A 161 -16.56 -2.40 -14.50
CA VAL A 161 -17.37 -2.09 -13.31
C VAL A 161 -17.51 -3.30 -12.37
N SER A 162 -17.67 -4.53 -12.89
CA SER A 162 -17.88 -5.73 -12.05
C SER A 162 -16.61 -6.26 -11.35
N GLN A 163 -15.44 -5.67 -11.65
CA GLN A 163 -14.19 -5.93 -10.94
C GLN A 163 -13.84 -4.82 -9.94
N ASN A 164 -14.68 -3.79 -9.82
CA ASN A 164 -14.46 -2.65 -8.94
C ASN A 164 -15.21 -2.86 -7.61
N THR A 165 -14.65 -3.69 -6.73
CA THR A 165 -15.21 -3.93 -5.39
C THR A 165 -15.36 -2.63 -4.58
N VAL A 166 -14.49 -1.64 -4.81
CA VAL A 166 -14.58 -0.34 -4.13
C VAL A 166 -15.78 0.49 -4.61
N LEU A 167 -16.18 0.36 -5.88
CA LEU A 167 -17.40 0.94 -6.42
C LEU A 167 -18.66 0.26 -5.87
N GLU A 168 -18.62 -1.03 -5.55
CA GLU A 168 -19.72 -1.72 -4.86
C GLU A 168 -19.98 -1.08 -3.48
N TYR A 169 -18.95 -0.81 -2.68
CA TYR A 169 -19.09 -0.05 -1.42
C TYR A 169 -19.65 1.37 -1.62
N LEU A 170 -19.31 2.08 -2.71
CA LEU A 170 -19.91 3.40 -3.03
C LEU A 170 -21.40 3.29 -3.38
N MET A 171 -21.79 2.27 -4.14
CA MET A 171 -23.18 2.02 -4.54
C MET A 171 -24.07 1.66 -3.35
N LEU A 172 -23.56 0.85 -2.41
CA LEU A 172 -24.29 0.37 -1.24
C LEU A 172 -24.53 1.46 -0.18
N ASN A 173 -23.69 2.51 -0.14
CA ASN A 173 -23.71 3.55 0.90
C ASN A 173 -24.23 4.92 0.37
N SER A 174 -25.18 4.87 -0.56
CA SER A 174 -25.96 6.01 -1.09
C SER A 174 -25.19 7.22 -1.63
N VAL A 175 -23.91 7.10 -1.97
CA VAL A 175 -23.11 8.26 -2.46
C VAL A 175 -23.68 8.87 -3.73
N PHE A 176 -24.35 8.06 -4.55
CA PHE A 176 -25.02 8.53 -5.75
C PHE A 176 -26.15 9.53 -5.46
N GLU A 177 -26.85 9.45 -4.32
CA GLU A 177 -27.84 10.48 -3.97
C GLU A 177 -27.16 11.83 -3.69
N SER A 178 -26.04 11.82 -2.95
CA SER A 178 -25.21 13.00 -2.69
C SER A 178 -24.60 13.63 -3.96
N ILE A 179 -24.38 12.83 -5.00
CA ILE A 179 -23.88 13.28 -6.31
C ILE A 179 -25.03 13.84 -7.18
N ILE A 180 -26.22 13.24 -7.11
CA ILE A 180 -27.42 13.67 -7.86
C ILE A 180 -28.00 14.98 -7.29
N GLN A 181 -27.71 15.31 -6.02
CA GLN A 181 -28.15 16.53 -5.34
C GLN A 181 -27.12 17.69 -5.41
N TYR A 182 -26.03 17.54 -6.17
CA TYR A 182 -24.95 18.53 -6.32
C TYR A 182 -25.11 19.40 -7.58
#